data_AF-A0A957Q7H5-F1
#
_entry.id   AF-A0A957Q7H5-F1
#
_cell.length_a   1.000
_cell.length_b   1.000
_cell.length_c   1.000
_cell.angle_alpha   90.00
_cell.angle_beta   90.00
_cell.angle_gamma   90.00
#
_symmetry.space_group_name_H-M   'P 1'
#
loop_
_entity.id
_entity.type
_entity.pdbx_description
1 polymer ?
#
loop_
_entity_poly.entity_id
_entity_poly.type
_entity_poly.pdbx_seq_one_letter_code
_entity_poly.pdbx_strand_id
1 'polypeptide(L)'
;LLKDSIDSFRQRPSVELLQDIQTQAEKLDIGIDVQLPEIHGSTLNGSTDAASAYVSALAHELIQVEHRMIPMGLHVLGHVPAGDELYDILALVAAFTRIKHPTKRNETLPPLPQLIAEHRGWDYQVLRAALKGDALAQERWAALDAICRETMGRFVADHQCKQLQPAEPWRSVNGYLAEVTNLQPAQLVHLWSYLDDLLTRLQEECEVAGLVRALEGGYIPPSPGNDVVRNTAIVPTGRNIHGLDPFNVPTPAAQSTGADLMNELLERLTVEQGALPETVALVLWGTDNLKSDCEGVAQVLALVGARALLDELGKVSDVALIPLHELGRPRVDAVVTVSGIFRDLLSHQMILIDKAIRMAAQADEPCEFNFVRKHALEQAAELGVSLAEAATRVFANAPGHYGANVNHLVESSNWENDGELSEAFLTRKSFAFNAEGSWHDARGIMEKSLATVQATFQNIDSFEIGVSDIDHYYEYLGGVTKSVEKLSGKRPPVLVADAISLNGRLSSLQQ
;
A
#
# COMPACT_ATOMS: atom_id res chain seq x y z
N LEU A 1 -17.93 20.00 -12.84
CA LEU A 1 -19.32 20.16 -12.34
C LEU A 1 -19.36 20.14 -10.82
N LEU A 2 -19.22 18.98 -10.16
CA LEU A 2 -19.29 18.95 -8.68
C LEU A 2 -18.22 19.82 -8.00
N LYS A 3 -16.97 19.77 -8.49
CA LYS A 3 -15.88 20.65 -8.05
C LYS A 3 -16.25 22.14 -8.18
N ASP A 4 -16.84 22.54 -9.32
CA ASP A 4 -17.27 23.93 -9.56
C ASP A 4 -18.43 24.36 -8.64
N SER A 5 -19.38 23.45 -8.36
CA SER A 5 -20.47 23.69 -7.40
C SER A 5 -19.91 23.86 -5.98
N ILE A 6 -18.94 23.02 -5.57
CA ILE A 6 -18.23 23.12 -4.29
C ILE A 6 -17.50 24.45 -4.17
N ASP A 7 -16.75 24.86 -5.19
CA ASP A 7 -16.01 26.12 -5.18
C ASP A 7 -16.95 27.33 -5.16
N SER A 8 -18.06 27.25 -5.88
CA SER A 8 -19.13 28.26 -5.82
C SER A 8 -19.73 28.35 -4.41
N PHE A 9 -19.98 27.22 -3.75
CA PHE A 9 -20.50 27.18 -2.39
C PHE A 9 -19.51 27.78 -1.39
N ARG A 10 -18.19 27.50 -1.52
CA ARG A 10 -17.16 28.11 -0.67
C ARG A 10 -17.12 29.63 -0.79
N GLN A 11 -17.32 30.17 -1.98
CA GLN A 11 -17.35 31.63 -2.20
C GLN A 11 -18.66 32.26 -1.75
N ARG A 12 -19.79 31.58 -1.97
CA ARG A 12 -21.14 32.09 -1.70
C ARG A 12 -22.05 30.96 -1.19
N PRO A 13 -22.00 30.63 0.11
CA PRO A 13 -22.82 29.55 0.67
C PRO A 13 -24.30 29.84 0.46
N SER A 14 -25.02 28.88 -0.15
CA SER A 14 -26.48 28.97 -0.33
C SER A 14 -27.13 27.59 -0.22
N VAL A 15 -28.41 27.56 0.17
CA VAL A 15 -29.20 26.32 0.27
C VAL A 15 -29.34 25.65 -1.10
N GLU A 16 -29.57 26.44 -2.14
CA GLU A 16 -29.72 25.94 -3.52
C GLU A 16 -28.44 25.25 -4.01
N LEU A 17 -27.26 25.82 -3.72
CA LEU A 17 -25.97 25.21 -4.06
C LEU A 17 -25.72 23.94 -3.24
N LEU A 18 -26.07 23.92 -1.96
CA LEU A 18 -25.93 22.72 -1.14
C LEU A 18 -26.83 21.58 -1.64
N GLN A 19 -28.07 21.87 -2.05
CA GLN A 19 -28.99 20.89 -2.64
C GLN A 19 -28.46 20.34 -3.97
N ASP A 20 -27.91 21.22 -4.82
CA ASP A 20 -27.26 20.81 -6.07
C ASP A 20 -26.05 19.91 -5.80
N ILE A 21 -25.19 20.28 -4.84
CA ILE A 21 -24.04 19.46 -4.42
C ILE A 21 -24.50 18.09 -3.91
N GLN A 22 -25.52 18.02 -3.04
CA GLN A 22 -26.06 16.76 -2.53
C GLN A 22 -26.60 15.89 -3.67
N THR A 23 -27.38 16.48 -4.59
CA THR A 23 -27.94 15.76 -5.75
C THR A 23 -26.84 15.22 -6.67
N GLN A 24 -25.77 15.99 -6.86
CA GLN A 24 -24.63 15.56 -7.67
C GLN A 24 -23.81 14.47 -6.98
N ALA A 25 -23.57 14.59 -5.67
CA ALA A 25 -22.87 13.59 -4.87
C ALA A 25 -23.62 12.24 -4.85
N GLU A 26 -24.94 12.27 -4.67
CA GLU A 26 -25.80 11.07 -4.73
C GLU A 26 -25.76 10.40 -6.11
N LYS A 27 -25.77 11.18 -7.19
CA LYS A 27 -25.66 10.64 -8.55
C LYS A 27 -24.31 9.99 -8.84
N LEU A 28 -23.25 10.49 -8.20
CA LEU A 28 -21.88 9.98 -8.34
C LEU A 28 -21.59 8.85 -7.35
N ASP A 29 -22.53 8.52 -6.47
CA ASP A 29 -22.38 7.50 -5.41
C ASP A 29 -21.15 7.72 -4.53
N ILE A 30 -20.81 8.98 -4.23
CA ILE A 30 -19.67 9.32 -3.37
C ILE A 30 -20.11 9.14 -1.91
N GLY A 31 -19.70 8.02 -1.31
CA GLY A 31 -19.96 7.72 0.09
C GLY A 31 -19.10 8.59 1.02
N ILE A 32 -19.74 9.38 1.89
CA ILE A 32 -19.05 10.15 2.93
C ILE A 32 -19.62 9.84 4.31
N ASP A 33 -18.74 9.58 5.28
CA ASP A 33 -19.07 9.30 6.70
C ASP A 33 -19.51 10.55 7.49
N VAL A 34 -20.16 11.51 6.83
CA VAL A 34 -20.66 12.74 7.46
C VAL A 34 -22.17 12.79 7.27
N GLN A 35 -22.92 12.99 8.37
CA GLN A 35 -24.37 13.13 8.31
C GLN A 35 -24.76 14.25 7.34
N LEU A 36 -25.62 13.90 6.38
CA LEU A 36 -26.26 14.87 5.49
C LEU A 36 -26.98 15.93 6.34
N PRO A 37 -26.67 17.22 6.16
CA PRO A 37 -27.45 18.28 6.81
C PRO A 37 -28.92 18.19 6.37
N GLU A 38 -29.85 18.07 7.31
CA GLU A 38 -31.29 18.10 7.00
C GLU A 38 -31.70 19.49 6.50
N ILE A 39 -32.30 19.55 5.30
CA ILE A 39 -32.78 20.81 4.71
C ILE A 39 -34.29 20.93 4.94
N HIS A 40 -34.70 21.82 5.87
CA HIS A 40 -36.11 22.13 6.12
C HIS A 40 -36.43 23.59 5.72
N GLY A 41 -37.10 23.77 4.58
CA GLY A 41 -37.50 25.10 4.07
C GLY A 41 -36.36 25.90 3.42
N SER A 42 -36.41 27.24 3.49
CA SER A 42 -35.40 28.15 2.92
C SER A 42 -34.28 28.53 3.89
N THR A 43 -34.20 27.86 5.04
CA THR A 43 -33.27 28.16 6.13
C THR A 43 -32.42 26.93 6.45
N LEU A 44 -31.10 27.11 6.51
CA LEU A 44 -30.14 26.10 7.00
C LEU A 44 -30.40 25.86 8.49
N ASN A 45 -31.16 24.83 8.85
CA ASN A 45 -31.29 24.39 10.24
C ASN A 45 -30.16 23.43 10.58
N GLY A 46 -29.01 24.02 10.88
CA GLY A 46 -27.73 23.41 11.19
C GLY A 46 -26.72 24.55 11.14
N SER A 47 -25.75 24.61 12.06
CA SER A 47 -24.74 25.67 11.96
C SER A 47 -24.13 25.63 10.56
N THR A 48 -23.80 26.79 10.00
CA THR A 48 -23.03 26.91 8.74
C THR A 48 -21.82 25.96 8.69
N ASP A 49 -21.33 25.56 9.86
CA ASP A 49 -20.24 24.61 10.06
C ASP A 49 -20.59 23.18 9.62
N ALA A 50 -21.82 22.70 9.82
CA ALA A 50 -22.22 21.35 9.42
C ALA A 50 -22.29 21.20 7.90
N ALA A 51 -22.87 22.19 7.20
CA ALA A 51 -22.86 22.23 5.74
C ALA A 51 -21.43 22.37 5.19
N SER A 52 -20.59 23.19 5.82
CA SER A 52 -19.19 23.36 5.44
C SER A 52 -18.37 22.09 5.67
N ALA A 53 -18.63 21.35 6.75
CA ALA A 53 -17.99 20.07 7.05
C ALA A 53 -18.38 19.00 6.02
N TYR A 54 -19.66 18.91 5.66
CA TYR A 54 -20.14 18.01 4.60
C TYR A 54 -19.47 18.32 3.25
N VAL A 55 -19.46 19.61 2.85
CA VAL A 55 -18.83 20.03 1.60
C VAL A 55 -17.31 19.79 1.62
N SER A 56 -16.66 19.99 2.76
CA SER A 56 -15.22 19.69 2.90
C SER A 56 -14.95 18.20 2.80
N ALA A 57 -15.76 17.34 3.43
CA ALA A 57 -15.61 15.89 3.31
C ALA A 57 -15.80 15.43 1.85
N LEU A 58 -16.81 15.96 1.15
CA LEU A 58 -17.02 15.63 -0.26
C LEU A 58 -15.88 16.14 -1.15
N ALA A 59 -15.40 17.35 -0.91
CA ALA A 59 -14.24 17.91 -1.62
C ALA A 59 -12.98 17.07 -1.39
N HIS A 60 -12.84 16.48 -0.20
CA HIS A 60 -11.74 15.60 0.12
C HIS A 60 -11.73 14.34 -0.75
N GLU A 61 -12.89 13.67 -0.91
CA GLU A 61 -13.01 12.50 -1.78
C GLU A 61 -12.64 12.85 -3.24
N LEU A 62 -13.05 14.03 -3.73
CA LEU A 62 -12.65 14.49 -5.06
C LEU A 62 -11.15 14.71 -5.18
N ILE A 63 -10.50 15.25 -4.15
CA ILE A 63 -9.03 15.41 -4.11
C ILE A 63 -8.34 14.04 -4.18
N GLN A 64 -8.88 13.03 -3.50
CA GLN A 64 -8.31 11.67 -3.56
C GLN A 64 -8.39 11.09 -4.97
N VAL A 65 -9.53 11.24 -5.65
CA VAL A 65 -9.70 10.79 -7.04
C VAL A 65 -8.80 11.55 -8.00
N GLU A 66 -8.72 12.88 -7.87
CA GLU A 66 -7.90 13.74 -8.75
C GLU A 66 -6.40 13.46 -8.64
N HIS A 67 -5.92 13.12 -7.44
CA HIS A 67 -4.51 12.84 -7.20
C HIS A 67 -4.15 11.35 -7.28
N ARG A 68 -5.10 10.49 -7.62
CA ARG A 68 -4.81 9.07 -7.82
C ARG A 68 -3.99 8.90 -9.09
N MET A 69 -2.74 8.49 -8.91
CA MET A 69 -1.85 8.16 -10.03
C MET A 69 -2.30 6.86 -10.67
N ILE A 70 -2.54 6.89 -11.98
CA ILE A 70 -2.85 5.71 -12.80
C ILE A 70 -2.11 5.80 -14.14
N PRO A 71 -1.67 4.68 -14.73
CA PRO A 71 -1.18 4.67 -16.10
C PRO A 71 -2.28 5.12 -17.07
N MET A 72 -2.00 6.16 -17.86
CA MET A 72 -2.92 6.70 -18.87
C MET A 72 -2.52 6.23 -20.27
N GLY A 73 -2.68 4.94 -20.55
CA GLY A 73 -2.39 4.37 -21.87
C GLY A 73 -1.69 3.02 -21.80
N LEU A 74 -1.06 2.64 -22.92
CA LEU A 74 -0.26 1.43 -23.03
C LEU A 74 1.15 1.80 -23.48
N HIS A 75 2.14 1.12 -22.91
CA HIS A 75 3.53 1.26 -23.32
C HIS A 75 3.75 0.72 -24.75
N VAL A 76 4.62 1.40 -25.51
CA VAL A 76 5.11 0.92 -26.81
C VAL A 76 6.61 0.72 -26.70
N LEU A 77 7.08 -0.52 -26.89
CA LEU A 77 8.49 -0.87 -26.77
C LEU A 77 9.38 0.09 -27.59
N GLY A 78 10.41 0.64 -26.97
CA GLY A 78 11.33 1.60 -27.57
C GLY A 78 10.82 3.05 -27.65
N HIS A 79 9.68 3.35 -27.05
CA HIS A 79 9.21 4.73 -26.87
C HIS A 79 9.42 5.14 -25.43
N VAL A 80 10.27 6.15 -25.21
CA VAL A 80 10.55 6.69 -23.88
C VAL A 80 9.43 7.65 -23.45
N PRO A 81 9.17 7.78 -22.13
CA PRO A 81 8.16 8.70 -21.61
C PRO A 81 8.45 10.15 -22.01
N ALA A 82 7.39 10.90 -22.31
CA ALA A 82 7.48 12.29 -22.76
C ALA A 82 6.27 13.12 -22.29
N GLY A 83 6.43 14.44 -22.30
CA GLY A 83 5.34 15.37 -21.94
C GLY A 83 4.88 15.16 -20.49
N ASP A 84 3.56 15.09 -20.31
CA ASP A 84 2.92 15.05 -18.99
C ASP A 84 3.27 13.78 -18.18
N GLU A 85 3.44 12.63 -18.84
CA GLU A 85 3.83 11.37 -18.19
C GLU A 85 5.15 11.52 -17.42
N LEU A 86 6.11 12.23 -18.01
CA LEU A 86 7.42 12.45 -17.40
C LEU A 86 7.34 13.38 -16.19
N TYR A 87 6.44 14.38 -16.24
CA TYR A 87 6.21 15.29 -15.12
C TYR A 87 5.61 14.54 -13.93
N ASP A 88 4.64 13.68 -14.21
CA ASP A 88 3.94 12.91 -13.19
C ASP A 88 4.88 11.89 -12.51
N ILE A 89 5.72 11.17 -13.28
CA ILE A 89 6.74 10.26 -12.71
C ILE A 89 7.72 11.03 -11.80
N LEU A 90 8.24 12.17 -12.27
CA LEU A 90 9.20 12.97 -11.50
C LEU A 90 8.56 13.59 -10.25
N ALA A 91 7.32 14.08 -10.36
CA ALA A 91 6.56 14.60 -9.23
C ALA A 91 6.36 13.53 -8.16
N LEU A 92 6.01 12.32 -8.59
CA LEU A 92 5.80 11.18 -7.70
C LEU A 92 7.11 10.79 -6.99
N VAL A 93 8.21 10.65 -7.73
CA VAL A 93 9.52 10.38 -7.12
C VAL A 93 9.92 11.49 -6.15
N ALA A 94 9.71 12.76 -6.50
CA ALA A 94 10.02 13.90 -5.63
C ALA A 94 9.14 13.97 -4.36
N ALA A 95 7.94 13.38 -4.38
CA ALA A 95 7.03 13.31 -3.25
C ALA A 95 7.44 12.27 -2.19
N PHE A 96 8.23 11.26 -2.56
CA PHE A 96 8.65 10.18 -1.64
C PHE A 96 10.16 10.17 -1.34
N THR A 97 10.98 10.75 -2.22
CA THR A 97 12.44 10.68 -2.07
C THR A 97 12.95 11.60 -0.97
N ARG A 98 13.75 11.04 -0.06
CA ARG A 98 14.56 11.80 0.91
C ARG A 98 16.00 11.87 0.43
N ILE A 99 16.52 13.08 0.24
CA ILE A 99 17.86 13.32 -0.30
C ILE A 99 18.79 13.80 0.81
N LYS A 100 20.07 13.42 0.79
CA LYS A 100 21.06 13.90 1.78
C LYS A 100 21.17 15.43 1.75
N HIS A 101 21.15 16.05 2.93
CA HIS A 101 21.28 17.50 3.05
C HIS A 101 22.65 17.96 2.52
N PRO A 102 22.71 19.04 1.71
CA PRO A 102 23.94 19.45 1.03
C PRO A 102 25.10 19.80 1.97
N THR A 103 24.80 20.36 3.13
CA THR A 103 25.82 20.81 4.09
C THR A 103 25.83 20.03 5.41
N LYS A 104 24.84 19.18 5.67
CA LYS A 104 24.65 18.53 6.98
C LYS A 104 24.75 17.02 6.84
N ARG A 105 25.85 16.45 7.34
CA ARG A 105 26.32 15.11 7.00
C ARG A 105 25.37 13.95 7.39
N ASN A 106 24.53 14.15 8.41
CA ASN A 106 23.62 13.13 8.95
C ASN A 106 22.15 13.53 8.84
N GLU A 107 21.82 14.55 8.04
CA GLU A 107 20.44 14.98 7.83
C GLU A 107 20.03 14.70 6.38
N THR A 108 18.75 14.39 6.18
CA THR A 108 18.12 14.32 4.87
C THR A 108 17.15 15.48 4.73
N LEU A 109 17.05 16.05 3.54
CA LEU A 109 15.95 16.91 3.16
C LEU A 109 14.65 16.10 3.17
N PRO A 110 13.55 16.70 3.66
CA PRO A 110 12.23 16.11 3.46
C PRO A 110 11.88 16.07 1.96
N PRO A 111 10.90 15.26 1.56
CA PRO A 111 10.41 15.25 0.18
C PRO A 111 9.95 16.64 -0.28
N LEU A 112 9.96 16.89 -1.58
CA LEU A 112 9.77 18.23 -2.15
C LEU A 112 8.45 18.91 -1.71
N PRO A 113 7.29 18.23 -1.70
CA PRO A 113 6.05 18.85 -1.23
C PRO A 113 6.11 19.28 0.24
N GLN A 114 6.72 18.45 1.10
CA GLN A 114 6.92 18.79 2.49
C GLN A 114 7.87 20.00 2.65
N LEU A 115 8.97 20.01 1.88
CA LEU A 115 9.94 21.11 1.91
C LEU A 115 9.31 22.45 1.48
N ILE A 116 8.48 22.43 0.43
CA ILE A 116 7.74 23.60 -0.07
C ILE A 116 6.73 24.07 0.99
N ALA A 117 5.95 23.15 1.58
CA ALA A 117 4.99 23.47 2.61
C ALA A 117 5.64 24.15 3.82
N GLU A 118 6.75 23.60 4.32
CA GLU A 118 7.50 24.15 5.46
C GLU A 118 8.00 25.57 5.18
N HIS A 119 8.51 25.84 3.97
CA HIS A 119 8.96 27.18 3.56
C HIS A 119 7.83 28.18 3.33
N ARG A 120 6.61 27.69 3.08
CA ARG A 120 5.37 28.50 3.05
C ARG A 120 4.79 28.72 4.45
N GLY A 121 5.42 28.16 5.49
CA GLY A 121 4.95 28.24 6.88
C GLY A 121 3.80 27.28 7.19
N TRP A 122 3.66 26.20 6.41
CA TRP A 122 2.64 25.18 6.61
C TRP A 122 3.27 23.91 7.17
N ASP A 123 2.70 23.39 8.26
CA ASP A 123 3.04 22.05 8.75
C ASP A 123 2.41 21.01 7.81
N TYR A 124 3.26 20.27 7.11
CA TYR A 124 2.82 19.31 6.09
C TYR A 124 1.96 18.18 6.66
N GLN A 125 2.27 17.67 7.85
CA GLN A 125 1.53 16.57 8.45
C GLN A 125 0.16 17.04 8.97
N VAL A 126 0.13 18.22 9.61
CA VAL A 126 -1.13 18.83 10.06
C VAL A 126 -2.02 19.18 8.86
N LEU A 127 -1.42 19.74 7.80
CA LEU A 127 -2.14 20.07 6.57
C LEU A 127 -2.80 18.83 5.96
N ARG A 128 -2.04 17.75 5.83
CA ARG A 128 -2.50 16.45 5.30
C ARG A 128 -3.64 15.88 6.16
N ALA A 129 -3.46 15.82 7.47
CA ALA A 129 -4.48 15.30 8.40
C ALA A 129 -5.78 16.13 8.39
N ALA A 130 -5.71 17.44 8.12
CA ALA A 130 -6.85 18.33 8.08
C ALA A 130 -7.65 18.28 6.76
N LEU A 131 -7.12 17.65 5.71
CA LEU A 131 -7.76 17.62 4.37
C LEU A 131 -9.19 17.11 4.37
N LYS A 132 -9.56 16.21 5.28
CA LYS A 132 -10.91 15.63 5.33
C LYS A 132 -11.98 16.63 5.76
N GLY A 133 -11.64 17.65 6.55
CA GLY A 133 -12.63 18.51 7.20
C GLY A 133 -12.38 20.02 7.10
N ASP A 134 -11.23 20.45 6.58
CA ASP A 134 -10.83 21.86 6.57
C ASP A 134 -10.65 22.39 5.13
N ALA A 135 -11.54 23.31 4.74
CA ALA A 135 -11.51 23.96 3.44
C ALA A 135 -10.22 24.80 3.21
N LEU A 136 -9.67 25.42 4.26
CA LEU A 136 -8.42 26.17 4.16
C LEU A 136 -7.23 25.23 3.96
N ALA A 137 -7.25 24.06 4.60
CA ALA A 137 -6.26 23.01 4.35
C ALA A 137 -6.33 22.54 2.89
N GLN A 138 -7.54 22.35 2.36
CA GLN A 138 -7.74 21.95 0.96
C GLN A 138 -7.24 23.03 -0.03
N GLU A 139 -7.49 24.31 0.23
CA GLU A 139 -6.96 25.41 -0.60
C GLU A 139 -5.43 25.46 -0.58
N ARG A 140 -4.82 25.34 0.61
CA ARG A 140 -3.36 25.29 0.76
C ARG A 140 -2.76 24.07 0.07
N TRP A 141 -3.45 22.93 0.11
CA TRP A 141 -3.02 21.72 -0.59
C TRP A 141 -3.07 21.88 -2.11
N ALA A 142 -4.15 22.47 -2.65
CA ALA A 142 -4.23 22.79 -4.08
C ALA A 142 -3.12 23.76 -4.51
N ALA A 143 -2.81 24.76 -3.67
CA ALA A 143 -1.69 25.67 -3.93
C ALA A 143 -0.33 24.95 -3.88
N LEU A 144 -0.15 24.00 -2.95
CA LEU A 144 1.06 23.17 -2.88
C LEU A 144 1.23 22.32 -4.14
N ASP A 145 0.17 21.64 -4.58
CA ASP A 145 0.18 20.82 -5.79
C ASP A 145 0.52 21.64 -7.03
N ALA A 146 -0.11 22.81 -7.20
CA ALA A 146 0.19 23.72 -8.30
C ALA A 146 1.66 24.17 -8.33
N ILE A 147 2.25 24.46 -7.17
CA ILE A 147 3.69 24.79 -7.08
C ILE A 147 4.54 23.58 -7.46
N CYS A 148 4.23 22.39 -6.98
CA CYS A 148 4.96 21.17 -7.31
C CYS A 148 4.92 20.88 -8.83
N ARG A 149 3.75 20.96 -9.45
CA ARG A 149 3.56 20.75 -10.90
C ARG A 149 4.36 21.75 -11.73
N GLU A 150 4.25 23.04 -11.41
CA GLU A 150 5.02 24.09 -12.10
C GLU A 150 6.53 23.92 -11.90
N THR A 151 6.95 23.48 -10.71
CA THR A 151 8.36 23.18 -10.40
C THR A 151 8.88 22.05 -11.30
N MET A 152 8.14 20.95 -11.47
CA MET A 152 8.54 19.84 -12.33
C MET A 152 8.56 20.24 -13.81
N GLY A 153 7.56 21.00 -14.28
CA GLY A 153 7.54 21.51 -15.65
C GLY A 153 8.76 22.38 -15.98
N ARG A 154 9.12 23.31 -15.07
CA ARG A 154 10.34 24.13 -15.21
C ARG A 154 11.61 23.31 -15.13
N PHE A 155 11.66 22.32 -14.24
CA PHE A 155 12.81 21.43 -14.10
C PHE A 155 13.11 20.67 -15.40
N VAL A 156 12.10 20.08 -16.03
CA VAL A 156 12.27 19.38 -17.31
C VAL A 156 12.66 20.34 -18.44
N ALA A 157 12.06 21.55 -18.48
CA ALA A 157 12.44 22.56 -19.46
C ALA A 157 13.91 23.00 -19.30
N ASP A 158 14.38 23.16 -18.06
CA ASP A 158 15.78 23.46 -17.76
C ASP A 158 16.71 22.31 -18.17
N HIS A 159 16.30 21.05 -17.96
CA HIS A 159 17.05 19.87 -18.41
C HIS A 159 17.23 19.85 -19.94
N GLN A 160 16.17 20.12 -20.70
CA GLN A 160 16.23 20.20 -22.16
C GLN A 160 17.14 21.36 -22.62
N CYS A 161 17.11 22.49 -21.93
CA CYS A 161 17.97 23.64 -22.22
C CYS A 161 19.45 23.45 -21.82
N LYS A 162 19.76 22.52 -20.91
CA LYS A 162 21.13 22.25 -20.43
C LYS A 162 22.09 21.86 -21.56
N GLN A 163 21.59 21.22 -22.61
CA GLN A 163 22.38 20.90 -23.81
C GLN A 163 22.86 22.16 -24.55
N LEU A 164 22.18 23.30 -24.37
CA LEU A 164 22.47 24.58 -25.02
C LEU A 164 23.26 25.55 -24.12
N GLN A 165 23.05 25.51 -22.78
CA GLN A 165 23.66 26.45 -21.83
C GLN A 165 24.05 25.79 -20.48
N PRO A 166 25.23 25.14 -20.40
CA PRO A 166 25.62 24.32 -19.24
C PRO A 166 26.06 25.11 -17.98
N ALA A 167 26.23 26.44 -18.06
CA ALA A 167 26.82 27.23 -16.97
C ALA A 167 25.87 27.52 -15.79
N GLU A 168 24.56 27.45 -15.99
CA GLU A 168 23.54 27.68 -14.96
C GLU A 168 22.45 26.60 -15.00
N PRO A 169 22.78 25.36 -14.57
CA PRO A 169 21.79 24.29 -14.53
C PRO A 169 20.65 24.68 -13.57
N TRP A 170 19.41 24.44 -14.00
CA TRP A 170 18.20 24.64 -13.19
C TRP A 170 17.86 26.11 -12.86
N ARG A 171 18.30 27.08 -13.69
CA ARG A 171 18.07 28.51 -13.45
C ARG A 171 16.59 28.87 -13.31
N SER A 172 15.73 28.38 -14.20
CA SER A 172 14.30 28.74 -14.23
C SER A 172 13.58 28.19 -13.01
N VAL A 173 13.78 26.91 -12.68
CA VAL A 173 13.13 26.27 -11.53
C VAL A 173 13.60 26.86 -10.20
N ASN A 174 14.89 27.18 -10.08
CA ASN A 174 15.45 27.83 -8.90
C ASN A 174 14.90 29.25 -8.71
N GLY A 175 14.79 30.03 -9.80
CA GLY A 175 14.20 31.37 -9.75
C GLY A 175 12.75 31.33 -9.29
N TYR A 176 11.97 30.39 -9.83
CA TYR A 176 10.56 30.21 -9.44
C TYR A 176 10.40 29.83 -7.96
N LEU A 177 11.13 28.80 -7.48
CA LEU A 177 11.03 28.40 -6.08
C LEU A 177 11.51 29.48 -5.11
N ALA A 178 12.58 30.20 -5.45
CA ALA A 178 13.03 31.33 -4.64
C ALA A 178 11.95 32.41 -4.53
N GLU A 179 11.23 32.70 -5.61
CA GLU A 179 10.13 33.67 -5.63
C GLU A 179 8.93 33.20 -4.79
N VAL A 180 8.50 31.95 -4.94
CA VAL A 180 7.25 31.46 -4.33
C VAL A 180 7.40 30.94 -2.90
N THR A 181 8.59 30.47 -2.50
CA THR A 181 8.84 29.84 -1.18
C THR A 181 10.07 30.39 -0.45
N ASN A 182 10.90 31.24 -1.07
CA ASN A 182 12.19 31.65 -0.54
C ASN A 182 13.21 30.50 -0.36
N LEU A 183 12.98 29.35 -1.01
CA LEU A 183 13.93 28.25 -1.07
C LEU A 183 15.21 28.68 -1.78
N GLN A 184 16.35 28.43 -1.13
CA GLN A 184 17.64 28.80 -1.69
C GLN A 184 18.15 27.71 -2.64
N PRO A 185 18.67 28.05 -3.84
CA PRO A 185 19.13 27.07 -4.83
C PRO A 185 20.15 26.07 -4.25
N ALA A 186 21.03 26.54 -3.36
CA ALA A 186 22.04 25.71 -2.68
C ALA A 186 21.45 24.56 -1.87
N GLN A 187 20.22 24.67 -1.37
CA GLN A 187 19.54 23.61 -0.62
C GLN A 187 19.07 22.47 -1.54
N LEU A 188 18.80 22.76 -2.82
CA LEU A 188 18.14 21.85 -3.75
C LEU A 188 19.12 21.14 -4.70
N VAL A 189 20.40 21.50 -4.69
CA VAL A 189 21.43 20.97 -5.61
C VAL A 189 21.45 19.44 -5.65
N HIS A 190 21.37 18.77 -4.49
CA HIS A 190 21.37 17.31 -4.46
C HIS A 190 20.08 16.70 -5.00
N LEU A 191 18.93 17.34 -4.75
CA LEU A 191 17.63 16.91 -5.30
C LEU A 191 17.65 17.05 -6.82
N TRP A 192 18.08 18.20 -7.34
CA TRP A 192 18.19 18.44 -8.77
C TRP A 192 19.18 17.51 -9.45
N SER A 193 20.35 17.27 -8.85
CA SER A 193 21.28 16.30 -9.39
C SER A 193 20.69 14.89 -9.45
N TYR A 194 19.90 14.50 -8.46
CA TYR A 194 19.24 13.20 -8.42
C TYR A 194 18.14 13.08 -9.49
N LEU A 195 17.26 14.08 -9.59
CA LEU A 195 16.19 14.09 -10.58
C LEU A 195 16.74 14.25 -12.02
N ASP A 196 17.87 14.93 -12.20
CA ASP A 196 18.50 15.14 -13.51
C ASP A 196 19.13 13.84 -14.03
N ASP A 197 19.77 13.07 -13.14
CA ASP A 197 20.25 11.72 -13.43
C ASP A 197 19.09 10.77 -13.76
N LEU A 198 18.02 10.79 -12.94
CA LEU A 198 16.83 9.99 -13.19
C LEU A 198 16.19 10.32 -14.54
N LEU A 199 15.98 11.61 -14.82
CA LEU A 199 15.40 12.09 -16.07
C LEU A 199 16.24 11.66 -17.27
N THR A 200 17.57 11.77 -17.17
CA THR A 200 18.49 11.28 -18.20
C THR A 200 18.28 9.79 -18.48
N ARG A 201 18.19 8.97 -17.42
CA ARG A 201 17.99 7.51 -17.54
C ARG A 201 16.59 7.10 -17.99
N LEU A 202 15.56 7.90 -17.67
CA LEU A 202 14.19 7.70 -18.17
C LEU A 202 14.09 7.96 -19.67
N GLN A 203 14.86 8.92 -20.19
CA GLN A 203 14.87 9.29 -21.60
C GLN A 203 15.86 8.48 -22.45
N GLU A 204 16.61 7.56 -21.84
CA GLU A 204 17.54 6.68 -22.54
C GLU A 204 16.80 5.44 -23.06
N GLU A 205 16.59 5.35 -24.38
CA GLU A 205 16.00 4.17 -25.02
C GLU A 205 17.00 3.00 -25.02
N CYS A 206 16.68 1.96 -24.28
CA CYS A 206 17.52 0.76 -24.15
C CYS A 206 16.76 -0.55 -24.44
N GLU A 207 15.45 -0.51 -24.66
CA GLU A 207 14.59 -1.69 -24.79
C GLU A 207 14.83 -2.42 -26.11
N VAL A 208 14.78 -1.69 -27.23
CA VAL A 208 15.02 -2.26 -28.56
C VAL A 208 16.49 -2.65 -28.69
N ALA A 209 17.40 -1.79 -28.22
CA ALA A 209 18.83 -2.09 -28.20
C ALA A 209 19.16 -3.33 -27.36
N GLY A 210 18.53 -3.47 -26.19
CA GLY A 210 18.68 -4.63 -25.31
C GLY A 210 18.16 -5.92 -25.96
N LEU A 211 17.01 -5.87 -26.64
CA LEU A 211 16.48 -7.01 -27.39
C LEU A 211 17.41 -7.45 -28.52
N VAL A 212 17.91 -6.52 -29.34
CA VAL A 212 18.86 -6.82 -30.42
C VAL A 212 20.12 -7.47 -29.86
N ARG A 213 20.67 -6.91 -28.79
CA ARG A 213 21.84 -7.47 -28.11
C ARG A 213 21.59 -8.90 -27.61
N ALA A 214 20.40 -9.19 -27.09
CA ALA A 214 20.06 -10.53 -26.60
C ALA A 214 20.01 -11.55 -27.76
N LEU A 215 19.44 -11.14 -28.90
CA LEU A 215 19.38 -11.97 -30.11
C LEU A 215 20.76 -12.23 -30.73
N GLU A 216 21.70 -11.30 -30.57
CA GLU A 216 23.11 -11.48 -30.96
C GLU A 216 23.91 -12.37 -29.98
N GLY A 217 23.28 -12.87 -28.91
CA GLY A 217 23.96 -13.65 -27.87
C GLY A 217 24.82 -12.80 -26.95
N GLY A 218 24.57 -11.48 -26.90
CA GLY A 218 25.28 -10.54 -26.04
C GLY A 218 24.83 -10.58 -24.58
N TYR A 219 25.70 -10.11 -23.68
CA TYR A 219 25.38 -9.98 -22.27
C TYR A 219 24.43 -8.80 -22.01
N ILE A 220 23.27 -9.08 -21.40
CA ILE A 220 22.30 -8.07 -20.97
C ILE A 220 22.57 -7.70 -19.51
N PRO A 221 22.84 -6.41 -19.19
CA PRO A 221 23.05 -5.96 -17.82
C PRO A 221 21.84 -6.27 -16.93
N PRO A 222 22.05 -6.64 -15.65
CA PRO A 222 20.97 -6.87 -14.72
C PRO A 222 20.27 -5.56 -14.30
N SER A 223 19.02 -5.68 -13.88
CA SER A 223 18.24 -4.61 -13.26
C SER A 223 17.44 -5.15 -12.08
N PRO A 224 17.31 -4.41 -10.97
CA PRO A 224 16.30 -4.76 -9.98
C PRO A 224 14.91 -4.69 -10.62
N GLY A 225 14.01 -5.60 -10.25
CA GLY A 225 12.59 -5.52 -10.54
C GLY A 225 11.86 -4.80 -9.40
N ASN A 226 11.39 -3.58 -9.65
CA ASN A 226 10.61 -2.78 -8.71
C ASN A 226 9.83 -1.69 -9.48
N ASP A 227 9.16 -0.76 -8.80
CA ASP A 227 8.64 0.48 -9.37
C ASP A 227 9.64 1.64 -9.23
N VAL A 228 9.51 2.66 -10.11
CA VAL A 228 10.47 3.77 -10.21
C VAL A 228 10.47 4.66 -8.97
N VAL A 229 9.36 4.70 -8.23
CA VAL A 229 9.17 5.52 -7.04
C VAL A 229 9.96 4.93 -5.88
N ARG A 230 9.92 3.61 -5.71
CA ARG A 230 10.64 2.87 -4.68
C ARG A 230 12.10 2.68 -5.00
N ASN A 231 12.44 2.39 -6.26
CA ASN A 231 13.80 2.16 -6.67
C ASN A 231 14.09 2.76 -8.05
N THR A 232 14.69 3.95 -8.07
CA THR A 232 15.06 4.60 -9.34
C THR A 232 16.13 3.83 -10.11
N ALA A 233 16.85 2.87 -9.50
CA ALA A 233 17.84 2.07 -10.22
C ALA A 233 17.24 1.09 -11.23
N ILE A 234 15.89 1.02 -11.36
CA ILE A 234 15.23 0.22 -12.41
C ILE A 234 15.40 0.82 -13.81
N VAL A 235 15.66 2.13 -13.93
CA VAL A 235 15.89 2.79 -15.23
C VAL A 235 17.37 3.04 -15.50
N PRO A 236 17.86 3.01 -16.76
CA PRO A 236 17.08 2.76 -17.98
C PRO A 236 16.52 1.33 -18.05
N THR A 237 15.41 1.18 -18.76
CA THR A 237 14.76 -0.12 -19.02
C THR A 237 15.57 -0.92 -20.06
N GLY A 238 15.05 -2.04 -20.59
CA GLY A 238 15.81 -2.87 -21.56
C GLY A 238 16.95 -3.70 -20.94
N ARG A 239 16.90 -3.92 -19.63
CA ARG A 239 17.85 -4.72 -18.85
C ARG A 239 17.20 -6.00 -18.32
N ASN A 240 18.03 -6.96 -17.88
CA ASN A 240 17.57 -8.26 -17.40
C ASN A 240 17.12 -8.16 -15.94
N ILE A 241 15.81 -8.14 -15.70
CA ILE A 241 15.23 -7.93 -14.38
C ILE A 241 15.46 -9.11 -13.43
N HIS A 242 15.67 -8.82 -12.14
CA HIS A 242 15.78 -9.82 -11.08
C HIS A 242 15.04 -9.39 -9.81
N GLY A 243 14.66 -10.37 -8.98
CA GLY A 243 14.11 -10.11 -7.64
C GLY A 243 15.17 -9.63 -6.64
N LEU A 244 14.82 -9.65 -5.36
CA LEU A 244 15.75 -9.34 -4.27
C LEU A 244 16.38 -10.59 -3.66
N ASP A 245 17.39 -10.38 -2.82
CA ASP A 245 17.94 -11.43 -1.95
C ASP A 245 16.98 -11.66 -0.76
N PRO A 246 16.33 -12.84 -0.66
CA PRO A 246 15.35 -13.10 0.40
C PRO A 246 15.96 -13.05 1.80
N PHE A 247 17.28 -13.15 1.95
CA PHE A 247 17.92 -13.07 3.26
C PHE A 247 18.15 -11.62 3.74
N ASN A 248 17.80 -10.59 2.96
CA ASN A 248 17.89 -9.19 3.38
C ASN A 248 16.53 -8.59 3.82
N VAL A 249 15.45 -9.38 3.80
CA VAL A 249 14.08 -8.91 4.00
C VAL A 249 13.33 -9.75 5.05
N PRO A 250 12.44 -9.16 5.87
CA PRO A 250 12.02 -7.76 5.83
C PRO A 250 13.08 -6.75 6.32
N THR A 251 13.22 -5.64 5.62
CA THR A 251 14.15 -4.57 6.03
C THR A 251 13.69 -3.90 7.34
N PRO A 252 14.57 -3.20 8.07
CA PRO A 252 14.16 -2.43 9.25
C PRO A 252 13.06 -1.39 8.96
N ALA A 253 13.10 -0.79 7.77
CA ALA A 253 12.06 0.14 7.32
C ALA A 253 10.72 -0.58 7.11
N ALA A 254 10.72 -1.72 6.40
CA ALA A 254 9.52 -2.54 6.22
C ALA A 254 8.94 -3.04 7.56
N GLN A 255 9.80 -3.38 8.53
CA GLN A 255 9.38 -3.76 9.88
C GLN A 255 8.68 -2.62 10.63
N SER A 256 9.24 -1.41 10.61
CA SER A 256 8.63 -0.24 11.24
C SER A 256 7.29 0.10 10.57
N THR A 257 7.32 0.25 9.24
CA THR A 257 6.14 0.67 8.47
C THR A 257 5.02 -0.38 8.53
N GLY A 258 5.35 -1.66 8.48
CA GLY A 258 4.37 -2.74 8.64
C GLY A 258 3.75 -2.79 10.03
N ALA A 259 4.54 -2.53 11.09
CA ALA A 259 4.02 -2.46 12.46
C ALA A 259 3.08 -1.27 12.66
N ASP A 260 3.45 -0.08 12.15
CA ASP A 260 2.61 1.12 12.23
C ASP A 260 1.25 0.89 11.54
N LEU A 261 1.26 0.30 10.34
CA LEU A 261 0.04 -0.01 9.59
C LEU A 261 -0.85 -1.05 10.29
N MET A 262 -0.25 -2.07 10.91
CA MET A 262 -1.05 -3.05 11.67
C MET A 262 -1.61 -2.46 12.96
N ASN A 263 -0.92 -1.54 13.62
CA ASN A 263 -1.47 -0.81 14.75
C ASN A 263 -2.66 0.05 14.32
N GLU A 264 -2.56 0.79 13.21
CA GLU A 264 -3.68 1.56 12.63
C GLU A 264 -4.87 0.65 12.30
N LEU A 265 -4.62 -0.51 11.69
CA LEU A 265 -5.65 -1.51 11.38
C LEU A 265 -6.35 -2.02 12.65
N LEU A 266 -5.58 -2.38 13.69
CA LEU A 266 -6.13 -2.88 14.93
C LEU A 266 -6.91 -1.82 15.70
N GLU A 267 -6.43 -0.56 15.71
CA GLU A 267 -7.14 0.57 16.29
C GLU A 267 -8.48 0.80 15.60
N ARG A 268 -8.47 0.87 14.26
CA ARG A 268 -9.69 1.02 13.45
C ARG A 268 -10.69 -0.10 13.74
N LEU A 269 -10.26 -1.35 13.66
CA LEU A 269 -11.14 -2.50 13.92
C LEU A 269 -11.65 -2.54 15.36
N THR A 270 -10.83 -2.13 16.34
CA THR A 270 -11.26 -2.06 17.75
C THR A 270 -12.37 -1.03 17.95
N VAL A 271 -12.28 0.13 17.29
CA VAL A 271 -13.32 1.15 17.32
C VAL A 271 -14.60 0.66 16.62
N GLU A 272 -14.46 0.04 15.45
CA GLU A 272 -15.60 -0.44 14.64
C GLU A 272 -16.33 -1.65 15.27
N GLN A 273 -15.58 -2.56 15.91
CA GLN A 273 -16.12 -3.82 16.46
C GLN A 273 -16.35 -3.78 17.97
N GLY A 274 -15.82 -2.77 18.67
CA GLY A 274 -15.90 -2.60 20.12
C GLY A 274 -14.91 -3.43 20.94
N ALA A 275 -14.11 -4.29 20.28
CA ALA A 275 -13.06 -5.10 20.90
C ALA A 275 -11.95 -5.37 19.88
N LEU A 276 -10.74 -5.66 20.39
CA LEU A 276 -9.60 -6.04 19.56
C LEU A 276 -9.94 -7.35 18.81
N PRO A 277 -9.72 -7.43 17.48
CA PRO A 277 -9.96 -8.66 16.75
C PRO A 277 -8.96 -9.75 17.22
N GLU A 278 -9.48 -10.96 17.43
CA GLU A 278 -8.71 -12.12 17.82
C GLU A 278 -7.93 -12.73 16.64
N THR A 279 -8.48 -12.66 15.42
CA THR A 279 -7.83 -13.18 14.21
C THR A 279 -8.02 -12.26 13.00
N VAL A 280 -6.93 -12.01 12.27
CA VAL A 280 -6.93 -11.32 10.97
C VAL A 280 -6.43 -12.28 9.89
N ALA A 281 -7.11 -12.34 8.74
CA ALA A 281 -6.62 -13.08 7.58
C ALA A 281 -5.88 -12.16 6.62
N LEU A 282 -4.67 -12.54 6.21
CA LEU A 282 -3.80 -11.77 5.32
C LEU A 282 -3.53 -12.54 4.03
N VAL A 283 -3.55 -11.83 2.91
CA VAL A 283 -3.07 -12.34 1.62
C VAL A 283 -1.66 -11.76 1.37
N LEU A 284 -0.67 -12.62 1.18
CA LEU A 284 0.69 -12.21 0.81
C LEU A 284 1.03 -12.62 -0.61
N TRP A 285 1.43 -11.65 -1.42
CA TRP A 285 1.83 -11.88 -2.80
C TRP A 285 3.32 -11.69 -3.02
N GLY A 286 3.85 -12.35 -4.06
CA GLY A 286 5.25 -12.20 -4.41
C GLY A 286 5.57 -10.76 -4.77
N THR A 287 4.79 -10.17 -5.68
CA THR A 287 5.11 -8.86 -6.28
C THR A 287 5.13 -7.73 -5.25
N ASP A 288 4.10 -7.58 -4.42
CA ASP A 288 4.04 -6.50 -3.43
C ASP A 288 5.17 -6.64 -2.40
N ASN A 289 5.49 -7.86 -1.98
CA ASN A 289 6.57 -8.12 -1.02
C ASN A 289 7.96 -7.92 -1.65
N LEU A 290 8.14 -8.22 -2.94
CA LEU A 290 9.39 -7.91 -3.65
C LEU A 290 9.57 -6.40 -3.84
N LYS A 291 8.49 -5.64 -4.06
CA LYS A 291 8.55 -4.18 -4.20
C LYS A 291 8.75 -3.46 -2.87
N SER A 292 8.12 -3.96 -1.80
CA SER A 292 8.06 -3.34 -0.47
C SER A 292 9.08 -3.88 0.55
N ASP A 293 10.10 -4.63 0.09
CA ASP A 293 11.09 -5.27 0.96
C ASP A 293 10.45 -6.13 2.08
N CYS A 294 9.42 -6.88 1.71
CA CYS A 294 8.59 -7.75 2.56
C CYS A 294 7.82 -7.05 3.69
N GLU A 295 7.21 -5.88 3.41
CA GLU A 295 6.31 -5.24 4.37
C GLU A 295 5.16 -6.16 4.82
N GLY A 296 4.60 -6.97 3.91
CA GLY A 296 3.55 -7.95 4.25
C GLY A 296 3.99 -9.00 5.29
N VAL A 297 5.24 -9.45 5.22
CA VAL A 297 5.83 -10.34 6.23
C VAL A 297 5.95 -9.64 7.58
N ALA A 298 6.42 -8.39 7.57
CA ALA A 298 6.52 -7.56 8.77
C ALA A 298 5.15 -7.32 9.42
N GLN A 299 4.11 -7.11 8.63
CA GLN A 299 2.73 -6.96 9.13
C GLN A 299 2.25 -8.22 9.87
N VAL A 300 2.50 -9.41 9.32
CA VAL A 300 2.17 -10.66 10.02
C VAL A 300 2.94 -10.78 11.33
N LEU A 301 4.26 -10.53 11.31
CA LEU A 301 5.09 -10.57 12.51
C LEU A 301 4.59 -9.57 13.57
N ALA A 302 4.19 -8.37 13.15
CA ALA A 302 3.63 -7.37 14.04
C ALA A 302 2.36 -7.88 14.73
N LEU A 303 1.38 -8.45 14.00
CA LEU A 303 0.13 -8.97 14.58
C LEU A 303 0.38 -9.99 15.70
N VAL A 304 1.25 -10.97 15.45
CA VAL A 304 1.59 -12.03 16.40
C VAL A 304 2.54 -11.56 17.51
N GLY A 305 3.09 -10.36 17.38
CA GLY A 305 4.02 -9.77 18.34
C GLY A 305 5.42 -10.40 18.25
N ALA A 306 5.95 -10.51 17.04
CA ALA A 306 7.29 -11.00 16.75
C ALA A 306 8.10 -9.97 15.95
N ARG A 307 9.42 -10.13 15.92
CA ARG A 307 10.36 -9.32 15.13
C ARG A 307 11.39 -10.20 14.44
N ALA A 308 11.86 -9.77 13.28
CA ALA A 308 12.93 -10.46 12.57
C ALA A 308 14.28 -10.19 13.24
N LEU A 309 15.16 -11.19 13.23
CA LEU A 309 16.51 -11.12 13.77
C LEU A 309 17.53 -11.19 12.64
N LEU A 310 18.60 -10.40 12.79
CA LEU A 310 19.75 -10.41 11.91
C LEU A 310 20.84 -11.32 12.47
N ASP A 311 21.51 -12.05 11.60
CA ASP A 311 22.75 -12.74 11.91
C ASP A 311 23.96 -11.79 11.91
N GLU A 312 25.16 -12.34 12.15
CA GLU A 312 26.41 -11.58 12.19
C GLU A 312 26.78 -10.90 10.84
N LEU A 313 26.21 -11.39 9.73
CA LEU A 313 26.40 -10.84 8.38
C LEU A 313 25.31 -9.83 8.00
N GLY A 314 24.37 -9.54 8.90
CA GLY A 314 23.25 -8.65 8.66
C GLY A 314 22.13 -9.28 7.84
N LYS A 315 22.07 -10.62 7.75
CA LYS A 315 21.01 -11.35 7.06
C LYS A 315 19.88 -11.68 8.03
N VAL A 316 18.64 -11.53 7.57
CA VAL A 316 17.45 -11.99 8.28
C VAL A 316 17.47 -13.51 8.34
N SER A 317 17.77 -14.07 9.50
CA SER A 317 17.96 -15.51 9.70
C SER A 317 16.91 -16.13 10.62
N ASP A 318 16.32 -15.33 11.52
CA ASP A 318 15.43 -15.84 12.56
C ASP A 318 14.37 -14.81 12.99
N VAL A 319 13.51 -15.19 13.93
CA VAL A 319 12.48 -14.37 14.57
C VAL A 319 12.51 -14.55 16.09
N ALA A 320 12.09 -13.52 16.82
CA ALA A 320 11.85 -13.59 18.27
C ALA A 320 10.50 -12.98 18.62
N LEU A 321 9.85 -13.52 19.65
CA LEU A 321 8.67 -12.90 20.23
C LEU A 321 9.07 -11.62 20.98
N ILE A 322 8.29 -10.58 20.77
CA ILE A 322 8.27 -9.35 21.56
C ILE A 322 7.54 -9.69 22.89
N PRO A 323 8.12 -9.40 24.06
CA PRO A 323 7.44 -9.59 25.34
C PRO A 323 6.12 -8.79 25.42
N LEU A 324 5.09 -9.36 26.06
CA LEU A 324 3.75 -8.71 26.13
C LEU A 324 3.78 -7.29 26.70
N HIS A 325 4.65 -7.01 27.67
CA HIS A 325 4.79 -5.66 28.25
C HIS A 325 5.39 -4.64 27.28
N GLU A 326 6.20 -5.08 26.31
CA GLU A 326 6.73 -4.26 25.22
C GLU A 326 5.69 -4.15 24.09
N LEU A 327 4.95 -5.23 23.81
CA LEU A 327 3.91 -5.28 22.79
C LEU A 327 2.69 -4.39 23.12
N GLY A 328 2.36 -4.24 24.41
CA GLY A 328 1.30 -3.34 24.88
C GLY A 328 -0.14 -3.79 24.59
N ARG A 329 -0.33 -4.97 23.98
CA ARG A 329 -1.63 -5.56 23.63
C ARG A 329 -1.56 -7.09 23.56
N PRO A 330 -2.70 -7.80 23.49
CA PRO A 330 -2.72 -9.21 23.14
C PRO A 330 -2.06 -9.52 21.78
N ARG A 331 -1.50 -10.73 21.65
CA ARG A 331 -1.09 -11.27 20.35
C ARG A 331 -2.32 -11.60 19.52
N VAL A 332 -2.41 -11.06 18.32
CA VAL A 332 -3.50 -11.30 17.38
C VAL A 332 -3.14 -12.49 16.50
N ASP A 333 -4.05 -13.45 16.35
CA ASP A 333 -3.86 -14.60 15.47
C ASP A 333 -3.91 -14.16 14.00
N ALA A 334 -3.12 -14.82 13.16
CA ALA A 334 -2.95 -14.42 11.77
C ALA A 334 -3.08 -15.63 10.86
N VAL A 335 -4.12 -15.66 10.02
CA VAL A 335 -4.27 -16.69 8.97
C VAL A 335 -3.70 -16.15 7.67
N VAL A 336 -2.61 -16.73 7.20
CA VAL A 336 -1.84 -16.20 6.08
C VAL A 336 -2.03 -17.08 4.86
N THR A 337 -2.57 -16.50 3.79
CA THR A 337 -2.61 -17.17 2.49
C THR A 337 -1.59 -16.54 1.55
N VAL A 338 -0.61 -17.34 1.12
CA VAL A 338 0.48 -16.87 0.25
C VAL A 338 0.23 -17.30 -1.19
N SER A 339 0.58 -16.45 -2.16
CA SER A 339 0.58 -16.85 -3.58
C SER A 339 1.61 -17.95 -3.87
N GLY A 340 1.42 -18.70 -4.96
CA GLY A 340 2.43 -19.67 -5.41
C GLY A 340 3.78 -19.02 -5.71
N ILE A 341 3.79 -17.80 -6.26
CA ILE A 341 5.01 -17.02 -6.52
C ILE A 341 5.71 -16.65 -5.21
N PHE A 342 4.95 -16.25 -4.17
CA PHE A 342 5.52 -16.00 -2.85
C PHE A 342 6.18 -17.27 -2.28
N ARG A 343 5.53 -18.43 -2.41
CA ARG A 343 6.11 -19.71 -1.99
C ARG A 343 7.45 -19.98 -2.66
N ASP A 344 7.55 -19.71 -3.96
CA ASP A 344 8.72 -20.07 -4.74
C ASP A 344 9.89 -19.09 -4.56
N LEU A 345 9.59 -17.79 -4.37
CA LEU A 345 10.61 -16.74 -4.25
C LEU A 345 10.96 -16.36 -2.80
N LEU A 346 10.02 -16.52 -1.87
CA LEU A 346 10.08 -16.06 -0.47
C LEU A 346 9.76 -17.20 0.52
N SER A 347 10.17 -18.43 0.20
CA SER A 347 10.01 -19.60 1.07
C SER A 347 10.65 -19.41 2.46
N HIS A 348 11.80 -18.71 2.52
CA HIS A 348 12.45 -18.36 3.77
C HIS A 348 11.53 -17.52 4.67
N GLN A 349 10.84 -16.52 4.09
CA GLN A 349 9.87 -15.69 4.82
C GLN A 349 8.68 -16.51 5.33
N MET A 350 8.21 -17.50 4.56
CA MET A 350 7.16 -18.41 5.03
C MET A 350 7.58 -19.16 6.30
N ILE A 351 8.83 -19.67 6.32
CA ILE A 351 9.39 -20.38 7.48
C ILE A 351 9.48 -19.45 8.70
N LEU A 352 9.91 -18.20 8.51
CA LEU A 352 9.98 -17.22 9.59
C LEU A 352 8.59 -16.91 10.19
N ILE A 353 7.57 -16.74 9.34
CA ILE A 353 6.19 -16.53 9.79
C ILE A 353 5.68 -17.74 10.56
N ASP A 354 5.81 -18.94 10.00
CA ASP A 354 5.36 -20.17 10.65
C ASP A 354 6.06 -20.38 12.00
N LYS A 355 7.37 -20.15 12.07
CA LYS A 355 8.14 -20.19 13.31
C LYS A 355 7.60 -19.19 14.34
N ALA A 356 7.36 -17.94 13.96
CA ALA A 356 6.82 -16.92 14.86
C ALA A 356 5.44 -17.32 15.43
N ILE A 357 4.56 -17.86 14.59
CA ILE A 357 3.22 -18.31 14.99
C ILE A 357 3.30 -19.51 15.95
N ARG A 358 4.13 -20.52 15.65
CA ARG A 358 4.31 -21.68 16.54
C ARG A 358 4.94 -21.27 17.87
N MET A 359 5.89 -20.33 17.87
CA MET A 359 6.45 -19.75 19.09
C MET A 359 5.36 -19.04 19.91
N ALA A 360 4.52 -18.23 19.28
CA ALA A 360 3.40 -17.55 19.95
C ALA A 360 2.39 -18.55 20.52
N ALA A 361 2.05 -19.62 19.79
CA ALA A 361 1.14 -20.67 20.28
C ALA A 361 1.70 -21.41 21.51
N GLN A 362 3.01 -21.64 21.55
CA GLN A 362 3.69 -22.37 22.62
C GLN A 362 4.04 -21.51 23.84
N ALA A 363 4.03 -20.18 23.71
CA ALA A 363 4.38 -19.26 24.78
C ALA A 363 3.53 -19.48 26.04
N ASP A 364 4.15 -19.42 27.22
CA ASP A 364 3.46 -19.53 28.50
C ASP A 364 2.80 -18.19 28.87
N GLU A 365 1.75 -17.86 28.12
CA GLU A 365 0.98 -16.62 28.25
C GLU A 365 -0.52 -16.97 28.42
N PRO A 366 -1.29 -16.18 29.18
CA PRO A 366 -2.73 -16.37 29.29
C PRO A 366 -3.43 -16.20 27.93
N CYS A 367 -4.46 -17.02 27.66
CA CYS A 367 -5.22 -16.97 26.40
C CYS A 367 -5.87 -15.60 26.12
N GLU A 368 -6.20 -14.82 27.16
CA GLU A 368 -6.74 -13.46 27.03
C GLU A 368 -5.73 -12.46 26.45
N PHE A 369 -4.43 -12.75 26.54
CA PHE A 369 -3.35 -11.94 25.99
C PHE A 369 -2.65 -12.59 24.79
N ASN A 370 -3.11 -13.77 24.38
CA ASN A 370 -2.49 -14.52 23.29
C ASN A 370 -3.56 -15.34 22.54
N PHE A 371 -4.15 -14.72 21.52
CA PHE A 371 -5.20 -15.34 20.72
C PHE A 371 -4.66 -16.46 19.82
N VAL A 372 -3.40 -16.39 19.40
CA VAL A 372 -2.73 -17.50 18.69
C VAL A 372 -2.77 -18.78 19.53
N ARG A 373 -2.37 -18.68 20.80
CA ARG A 373 -2.39 -19.81 21.76
C ARG A 373 -3.81 -20.25 22.08
N LYS A 374 -4.72 -19.31 22.32
CA LYS A 374 -6.14 -19.59 22.59
C LYS A 374 -6.72 -20.50 21.50
N HIS A 375 -6.65 -20.06 20.24
CA HIS A 375 -7.22 -20.82 19.13
C HIS A 375 -6.48 -22.12 18.88
N ALA A 376 -5.15 -22.14 18.95
CA ALA A 376 -4.38 -23.36 18.71
C ALA A 376 -4.70 -24.45 19.76
N LEU A 377 -4.93 -24.10 21.02
CA LEU A 377 -5.35 -25.05 22.07
C LEU A 377 -6.76 -25.61 21.81
N GLU A 378 -7.71 -24.75 21.45
CA GLU A 378 -9.09 -25.15 21.11
C GLU A 378 -9.10 -26.08 19.88
N GLN A 379 -8.38 -25.69 18.82
CA GLN A 379 -8.27 -26.45 17.59
C GLN A 379 -7.54 -27.79 17.79
N ALA A 380 -6.49 -27.83 18.61
CA ALA A 380 -5.81 -29.07 18.96
C ALA A 380 -6.74 -30.07 19.65
N ALA A 381 -7.56 -29.58 20.59
CA ALA A 381 -8.54 -30.40 21.31
C ALA A 381 -9.66 -30.90 20.39
N GLU A 382 -10.17 -30.05 19.51
CA GLU A 382 -11.26 -30.40 18.58
C GLU A 382 -10.82 -31.38 17.48
N LEU A 383 -9.63 -31.18 16.91
CA LEU A 383 -9.11 -31.99 15.80
C LEU A 383 -8.34 -33.23 16.28
N GLY A 384 -7.98 -33.29 17.57
CA GLY A 384 -7.19 -34.40 18.12
C GLY A 384 -5.74 -34.41 17.63
N VAL A 385 -5.18 -33.24 17.34
CA VAL A 385 -3.82 -33.05 16.81
C VAL A 385 -2.88 -32.41 17.83
N SER A 386 -1.58 -32.36 17.53
CA SER A 386 -0.63 -31.66 18.41
C SER A 386 -0.85 -30.14 18.40
N LEU A 387 -0.46 -29.45 19.48
CA LEU A 387 -0.50 -27.98 19.52
C LEU A 387 0.31 -27.35 18.37
N ALA A 388 1.45 -27.94 18.04
CA ALA A 388 2.28 -27.46 16.93
C ALA A 388 1.50 -27.54 15.62
N GLU A 389 0.87 -28.69 15.33
CA GLU A 389 0.04 -28.88 14.14
C GLU A 389 -1.17 -27.94 14.11
N ALA A 390 -1.89 -27.81 15.22
CA ALA A 390 -3.02 -26.87 15.34
C ALA A 390 -2.65 -25.40 15.13
N ALA A 391 -1.40 -25.03 15.43
CA ALA A 391 -0.86 -23.68 15.18
C ALA A 391 -0.44 -23.43 13.72
N THR A 392 -0.82 -24.30 12.78
CA THR A 392 -0.57 -24.08 11.35
C THR A 392 -1.45 -22.95 10.84
N ARG A 393 -0.82 -21.93 10.28
CA ARG A 393 -1.47 -20.70 9.82
C ARG A 393 -1.01 -20.18 8.46
N VAL A 394 0.07 -20.74 7.93
CA VAL A 394 0.64 -20.33 6.64
C VAL A 394 0.21 -21.33 5.57
N PHE A 395 -0.67 -20.89 4.69
CA PHE A 395 -1.31 -21.71 3.67
C PHE A 395 -0.94 -21.23 2.27
N ALA A 396 -0.71 -22.17 1.36
CA ALA A 396 -0.33 -21.93 -0.02
C ALA A 396 -1.02 -22.92 -0.96
N ASN A 397 -0.65 -22.83 -2.24
CA ASN A 397 -0.92 -23.90 -3.19
C ASN A 397 0.03 -25.08 -2.97
N ALA A 398 -0.43 -26.28 -3.32
CA ALA A 398 0.45 -27.44 -3.46
C ALA A 398 1.69 -27.09 -4.31
N PRO A 399 2.89 -27.63 -4.00
CA PRO A 399 4.09 -27.38 -4.80
C PRO A 399 3.84 -27.56 -6.31
N GLY A 400 4.36 -26.64 -7.12
CA GLY A 400 4.16 -26.63 -8.58
C GLY A 400 2.80 -26.09 -9.05
N HIS A 401 1.89 -25.74 -8.15
CA HIS A 401 0.59 -25.16 -8.48
C HIS A 401 0.51 -23.68 -8.05
N TYR A 402 -0.33 -22.93 -8.76
CA TYR A 402 -0.57 -21.50 -8.60
C TYR A 402 -2.07 -21.19 -8.71
N GLY A 403 -2.51 -20.10 -8.10
CA GLY A 403 -3.89 -19.63 -8.19
C GLY A 403 -4.91 -20.45 -7.39
N ALA A 404 -6.01 -19.84 -7.02
CA ALA A 404 -7.16 -20.43 -6.36
C ALA A 404 -8.24 -20.92 -7.36
N ASN A 405 -8.08 -20.68 -8.67
CA ASN A 405 -9.07 -20.95 -9.73
C ASN A 405 -10.39 -20.16 -9.60
N VAL A 406 -10.52 -19.28 -8.61
CA VAL A 406 -11.68 -18.39 -8.46
C VAL A 406 -11.80 -17.46 -9.66
N ASN A 407 -10.69 -16.90 -10.13
CA ASN A 407 -10.60 -16.12 -11.36
C ASN A 407 -11.11 -16.87 -12.58
N HIS A 408 -10.71 -18.13 -12.78
CA HIS A 408 -11.18 -18.92 -13.92
C HIS A 408 -12.67 -19.21 -13.87
N LEU A 409 -13.25 -19.44 -12.68
CA LEU A 409 -14.69 -19.61 -12.52
C LEU A 409 -15.43 -18.32 -12.89
N VAL A 410 -14.92 -17.16 -12.46
CA VAL A 410 -15.49 -15.84 -12.79
C VAL A 410 -15.37 -15.55 -14.29
N GLU A 411 -14.18 -15.71 -14.88
CA GLU A 411 -13.90 -15.47 -16.30
C GLU A 411 -14.78 -16.34 -17.21
N SER A 412 -14.92 -17.63 -16.88
CA SER A 412 -15.75 -18.56 -17.63
C SER A 412 -17.24 -18.49 -17.29
N SER A 413 -17.62 -17.71 -16.28
CA SER A 413 -18.99 -17.65 -15.73
C SER A 413 -19.56 -19.03 -15.39
N ASN A 414 -18.70 -19.96 -14.98
CA ASN A 414 -19.04 -21.37 -14.75
C ASN A 414 -19.17 -21.67 -13.25
N TRP A 415 -20.09 -20.97 -12.58
CA TRP A 415 -20.43 -21.16 -11.17
C TRP A 415 -21.89 -20.74 -10.95
N GLU A 416 -22.62 -21.42 -10.07
CA GLU A 416 -24.05 -21.11 -9.81
C GLU A 416 -24.28 -20.41 -8.48
N ASN A 417 -23.39 -20.61 -7.50
CA ASN A 417 -23.51 -20.01 -6.17
C ASN A 417 -22.15 -19.71 -5.53
N ASP A 418 -22.14 -18.76 -4.59
CA ASP A 418 -20.94 -18.33 -3.84
C ASP A 418 -20.19 -19.47 -3.14
N GLY A 419 -20.89 -20.57 -2.81
CA GLY A 419 -20.30 -21.74 -2.16
C GLY A 419 -19.25 -22.45 -3.00
N GLU A 420 -19.38 -22.40 -4.34
CA GLU A 420 -18.43 -22.98 -5.29
C GLU A 420 -17.11 -22.19 -5.33
N LEU A 421 -17.17 -20.86 -5.20
CA LEU A 421 -15.98 -20.00 -5.16
C LEU A 421 -15.15 -20.29 -3.90
N SER A 422 -15.80 -20.44 -2.75
CA SER A 422 -15.15 -20.85 -1.50
C SER A 422 -14.56 -22.27 -1.62
N GLU A 423 -15.27 -23.20 -2.25
CA GLU A 423 -14.79 -24.57 -2.42
C GLU A 423 -13.55 -24.65 -3.32
N ALA A 424 -13.54 -23.89 -4.42
CA ALA A 424 -12.39 -23.77 -5.30
C ALA A 424 -11.17 -23.22 -4.56
N PHE A 425 -11.38 -22.16 -3.77
CA PHE A 425 -10.34 -21.56 -2.94
C PHE A 425 -9.78 -22.56 -1.92
N LEU A 426 -10.63 -23.15 -1.08
CA LEU A 426 -10.19 -24.09 -0.03
C LEU A 426 -9.47 -25.30 -0.63
N THR A 427 -9.98 -25.87 -1.73
CA THR A 427 -9.35 -27.03 -2.38
C THR A 427 -7.92 -26.73 -2.83
N ARG A 428 -7.66 -25.52 -3.34
CA ARG A 428 -6.36 -25.18 -3.92
C ARG A 428 -5.41 -24.49 -2.95
N LYS A 429 -5.93 -23.86 -1.91
CA LYS A 429 -5.16 -23.00 -0.99
C LYS A 429 -4.91 -23.64 0.38
N SER A 430 -5.43 -24.84 0.65
CA SER A 430 -5.28 -25.51 1.94
C SER A 430 -3.98 -26.30 2.13
N PHE A 431 -2.90 -26.00 1.40
CA PHE A 431 -1.64 -26.71 1.58
C PHE A 431 -0.73 -25.94 2.53
N ALA A 432 -0.16 -26.63 3.50
CA ALA A 432 0.81 -26.06 4.43
C ALA A 432 2.04 -26.97 4.53
N PHE A 433 3.14 -26.42 5.03
CA PHE A 433 4.28 -27.23 5.44
C PHE A 433 4.23 -27.47 6.95
N ASN A 434 4.67 -28.65 7.38
CA ASN A 434 4.82 -28.96 8.80
C ASN A 434 6.17 -28.44 9.34
N ALA A 435 6.41 -28.61 10.65
CA ALA A 435 7.66 -28.17 11.29
C ALA A 435 8.92 -28.82 10.68
N GLU A 436 8.77 -29.99 10.04
CA GLU A 436 9.83 -30.72 9.34
C GLU A 436 10.02 -30.24 7.88
N GLY A 437 9.20 -29.30 7.39
CA GLY A 437 9.26 -28.74 6.03
C GLY A 437 8.54 -29.57 4.96
N SER A 438 7.80 -30.62 5.33
CA SER A 438 7.01 -31.43 4.41
C SER A 438 5.65 -30.78 4.13
N TRP A 439 5.30 -30.68 2.85
CA TRP A 439 4.00 -30.20 2.39
C TRP A 439 2.91 -31.25 2.55
N HIS A 440 1.74 -30.84 3.04
CA HIS A 440 0.56 -31.69 3.12
C HIS A 440 -0.73 -30.88 2.95
N ASP A 441 -1.83 -31.58 2.70
CA ASP A 441 -3.18 -31.01 2.80
C ASP A 441 -3.48 -30.71 4.28
N ALA A 442 -3.86 -29.48 4.57
CA ALA A 442 -4.18 -28.95 5.89
C ALA A 442 -5.59 -28.32 5.91
N ARG A 443 -6.50 -28.78 5.05
CA ARG A 443 -7.85 -28.19 4.89
C ARG A 443 -8.64 -28.12 6.18
N GLY A 444 -8.63 -29.18 6.99
CA GLY A 444 -9.35 -29.17 8.28
C GLY A 444 -8.85 -28.07 9.22
N ILE A 445 -7.54 -27.82 9.26
CA ILE A 445 -6.95 -26.75 10.08
C ILE A 445 -7.26 -25.38 9.48
N MET A 446 -7.18 -25.24 8.15
CA MET A 446 -7.54 -24.00 7.45
C MET A 446 -8.99 -23.61 7.70
N GLU A 447 -9.93 -24.53 7.58
CA GLU A 447 -11.36 -24.25 7.82
C GLU A 447 -11.61 -23.81 9.26
N LYS A 448 -10.98 -24.47 10.25
CA LYS A 448 -11.06 -24.08 11.67
C LYS A 448 -10.43 -22.72 11.96
N SER A 449 -9.34 -22.39 11.28
CA SER A 449 -8.66 -21.10 11.43
C SER A 449 -9.43 -19.97 10.75
N LEU A 450 -10.00 -20.21 9.56
CA LEU A 450 -10.81 -19.20 8.87
C LEU A 450 -12.12 -18.89 9.60
N ALA A 451 -12.66 -19.85 10.36
CA ALA A 451 -13.84 -19.62 11.19
C ALA A 451 -13.62 -18.60 12.33
N THR A 452 -12.38 -18.34 12.75
CA THR A 452 -12.05 -17.36 13.80
C THR A 452 -11.76 -15.96 13.26
N VAL A 453 -11.68 -15.80 11.92
CA VAL A 453 -11.29 -14.54 11.26
C VAL A 453 -12.35 -13.45 11.44
N GLN A 454 -11.92 -12.27 11.89
CA GLN A 454 -12.77 -11.10 12.12
C GLN A 454 -12.47 -9.93 11.18
N ALA A 455 -11.43 -10.02 10.34
CA ALA A 455 -11.14 -9.11 9.25
C ALA A 455 -10.26 -9.80 8.19
N THR A 456 -10.43 -9.44 6.92
CA THR A 456 -9.55 -9.85 5.82
C THR A 456 -8.76 -8.65 5.30
N PHE A 457 -7.51 -8.87 4.92
CA PHE A 457 -6.58 -7.80 4.56
C PHE A 457 -5.65 -8.19 3.41
N GLN A 458 -5.38 -7.24 2.50
CA GLN A 458 -4.34 -7.38 1.47
C GLN A 458 -3.69 -6.01 1.16
N ASN A 459 -2.37 -6.00 0.94
CA ASN A 459 -1.69 -4.81 0.39
C ASN A 459 -1.95 -4.67 -1.11
N ILE A 460 -2.15 -3.44 -1.57
CA ILE A 460 -2.14 -3.09 -2.99
C ILE A 460 -0.68 -2.94 -3.44
N ASP A 461 -0.34 -3.61 -4.53
CA ASP A 461 1.01 -3.72 -5.09
C ASP A 461 1.63 -2.35 -5.41
N SER A 462 0.94 -1.55 -6.22
CA SER A 462 1.42 -0.27 -6.69
C SER A 462 0.29 0.58 -7.29
N PHE A 463 0.59 1.83 -7.62
CA PHE A 463 -0.32 2.70 -8.36
C PHE A 463 -0.61 2.22 -9.79
N GLU A 464 0.25 1.36 -10.35
CA GLU A 464 0.10 0.79 -11.70
C GLU A 464 -0.76 -0.48 -11.71
N ILE A 465 -0.86 -1.18 -10.56
CA ILE A 465 -1.58 -2.45 -10.42
C ILE A 465 -2.49 -2.36 -9.19
N GLY A 466 -3.64 -1.74 -9.39
CA GLY A 466 -4.74 -1.66 -8.45
C GLY A 466 -5.63 -2.91 -8.44
N VAL A 467 -6.63 -2.87 -7.57
CA VAL A 467 -7.52 -4.01 -7.27
C VAL A 467 -8.36 -4.49 -8.46
N SER A 468 -8.56 -3.63 -9.47
CA SER A 468 -9.34 -3.93 -10.68
C SER A 468 -8.49 -4.24 -11.91
N ASP A 469 -7.18 -3.97 -11.86
CA ASP A 469 -6.30 -4.10 -13.04
C ASP A 469 -5.96 -5.56 -13.33
N ILE A 470 -6.01 -6.42 -12.30
CA ILE A 470 -5.75 -7.85 -12.41
C ILE A 470 -6.76 -8.67 -11.60
N ASP A 471 -7.00 -9.87 -12.07
CA ASP A 471 -7.96 -10.83 -11.51
C ASP A 471 -7.53 -11.46 -10.20
N HIS A 472 -6.23 -11.44 -9.92
CA HIS A 472 -5.67 -12.12 -8.77
C HIS A 472 -6.16 -11.50 -7.43
N TYR A 473 -6.48 -10.19 -7.33
CA TYR A 473 -6.96 -9.63 -6.06
C TYR A 473 -8.26 -10.28 -5.61
N TYR A 474 -9.27 -10.35 -6.48
CA TYR A 474 -10.52 -11.00 -6.12
C TYR A 474 -10.37 -12.52 -6.06
N GLU A 475 -9.42 -13.11 -6.79
CA GLU A 475 -9.07 -14.53 -6.68
C GLU A 475 -8.64 -14.90 -5.25
N TYR A 476 -7.74 -14.10 -4.66
CA TYR A 476 -7.19 -14.37 -3.33
C TYR A 476 -7.99 -13.72 -2.21
N LEU A 477 -8.11 -12.38 -2.19
CA LEU A 477 -8.84 -11.65 -1.14
C LEU A 477 -10.33 -11.94 -1.19
N GLY A 478 -10.92 -12.01 -2.39
CA GLY A 478 -12.31 -12.41 -2.56
C GLY A 478 -12.53 -13.87 -2.15
N GLY A 479 -11.65 -14.78 -2.59
CA GLY A 479 -11.70 -16.21 -2.24
C GLY A 479 -11.60 -16.49 -0.73
N VAL A 480 -10.65 -15.84 -0.03
CA VAL A 480 -10.51 -15.97 1.43
C VAL A 480 -11.71 -15.34 2.14
N THR A 481 -12.16 -14.16 1.71
CA THR A 481 -13.31 -13.47 2.32
C THR A 481 -14.58 -14.31 2.21
N LYS A 482 -14.84 -14.91 1.04
CA LYS A 482 -15.99 -15.79 0.84
C LYS A 482 -15.90 -17.08 1.65
N SER A 483 -14.69 -17.61 1.83
CA SER A 483 -14.47 -18.77 2.69
C SER A 483 -14.71 -18.43 4.16
N VAL A 484 -14.25 -17.27 4.64
CA VAL A 484 -14.55 -16.78 5.99
C VAL A 484 -16.05 -16.57 6.17
N GLU A 485 -16.72 -15.87 5.25
CA GLU A 485 -18.17 -15.62 5.30
C GLU A 485 -18.97 -16.93 5.43
N LYS A 486 -18.59 -17.97 4.66
CA LYS A 486 -19.21 -19.30 4.71
C LYS A 486 -18.97 -20.02 6.04
N LEU A 487 -17.74 -19.97 6.58
CA LEU A 487 -17.32 -20.75 7.75
C LEU A 487 -17.71 -20.09 9.08
N SER A 488 -17.65 -18.76 9.17
CA SER A 488 -18.03 -17.99 10.36
C SER A 488 -19.51 -17.62 10.37
N GLY A 489 -20.19 -17.69 9.22
CA GLY A 489 -21.58 -17.27 9.05
C GLY A 489 -21.78 -15.75 8.97
N LYS A 490 -20.69 -14.96 8.98
CA LYS A 490 -20.73 -13.50 8.88
C LYS A 490 -19.63 -13.00 7.94
N ARG A 491 -19.98 -12.11 7.01
CA ARG A 491 -18.99 -11.43 6.18
C ARG A 491 -18.07 -10.56 7.04
N PRO A 492 -16.74 -10.78 7.03
CA PRO A 492 -15.81 -9.94 7.75
C PRO A 492 -15.66 -8.58 7.04
N PRO A 493 -15.29 -7.51 7.75
CA PRO A 493 -14.71 -6.32 7.14
C PRO A 493 -13.52 -6.70 6.25
N VAL A 494 -13.47 -6.11 5.06
CA VAL A 494 -12.40 -6.33 4.09
C VAL A 494 -11.63 -5.03 3.96
N LEU A 495 -10.35 -5.07 4.28
CA LEU A 495 -9.45 -3.92 4.28
C LEU A 495 -8.36 -4.10 3.23
N VAL A 496 -7.93 -3.00 2.64
CA VAL A 496 -6.79 -2.94 1.72
C VAL A 496 -5.85 -1.83 2.14
N ALA A 497 -4.56 -2.01 1.89
CA ALA A 497 -3.57 -0.97 2.14
C ALA A 497 -2.91 -0.49 0.85
N ASP A 498 -3.06 0.80 0.54
CA ASP A 498 -2.35 1.45 -0.56
C ASP A 498 -1.02 2.03 -0.07
N ALA A 499 0.05 1.78 -0.79
CA ALA A 499 1.35 2.35 -0.49
C ALA A 499 1.46 3.85 -0.78
N ILE A 500 0.65 4.36 -1.71
CA ILE A 500 0.71 5.73 -2.25
C ILE A 500 -0.63 6.43 -2.02
N SER A 501 -1.14 6.38 -0.78
CA SER A 501 -2.33 7.14 -0.39
C SER A 501 -1.97 8.49 0.20
N LEU A 502 -2.73 9.53 -0.17
CA LEU A 502 -2.62 10.86 0.42
C LEU A 502 -3.20 10.95 1.82
N ASN A 503 -4.06 10.05 2.30
CA ASN A 503 -4.72 10.20 3.61
C ASN A 503 -4.89 8.85 4.34
N GLY A 504 -3.81 8.36 4.94
CA GLY A 504 -3.80 7.06 5.60
C GLY A 504 -3.71 5.94 4.57
N ARG A 505 -2.99 4.87 4.89
CA ARG A 505 -2.76 3.79 3.92
C ARG A 505 -3.92 2.81 3.88
N LEU A 506 -4.81 2.82 4.88
CA LEU A 506 -5.82 1.80 5.10
C LEU A 506 -7.22 2.24 4.63
N SER A 507 -7.77 1.50 3.67
CA SER A 507 -9.14 1.68 3.16
C SER A 507 -9.95 0.40 3.35
N SER A 508 -11.28 0.54 3.45
CA SER A 508 -12.14 -0.63 3.20
C SER A 508 -12.08 -1.01 1.72
N LEU A 509 -12.39 -2.26 1.35
CA LEU A 509 -12.39 -2.67 -0.07
C LEU A 509 -13.40 -1.87 -0.92
N GLN A 510 -14.46 -1.32 -0.32
CA GLN A 510 -15.46 -0.52 -1.02
C GLN A 510 -14.98 0.91 -1.31
N GLN A 511 -14.07 1.43 -0.47
CA GLN A 511 -13.40 2.72 -0.62
C GLN A 511 -12.23 2.54 -1.59
#